data_AF-A0A953FA75-F1
#
_entry.id   AF-A0A953FA75-F1
#
_cell.length_a   1.000
_cell.length_b   1.000
_cell.length_c   1.000
_cell.angle_alpha   90.00
_cell.angle_beta   90.00
_cell.angle_gamma   90.00
#
_symmetry.space_group_name_H-M   'P 1'
#
loop_
_entity.id
_entity.type
_entity.pdbx_description
1 polymer ?
#
loop_
_entity_poly.entity_id
_entity_poly.type
_entity_poly.pdbx_seq_one_letter_code
_entity_poly.pdbx_strand_id
1 'polypeptide(L)'
;MSSMQVPIVTRLVRFFQGERTVPSWIPWVSWVLIALLIARLVSQAGLILPVAVVALVVAVPVVTTILWIPEVGLYLVLLLAFFISVPNRLLEGVPMGISLDVLIVGTMLGILYRSAWHRKWTAFYTPLTLAIVLWAGMNVLEFANPSAASRAAWFYVIRPAVEYMMMFFVAYIALDTPAKLFRFIFALLGLSVFSALWGIKQATSGYFDWEFNYVFSHDLVHLVFNYGRWRAIGSIGSPSQFGIIMAFISMFSIALWTAMRGFWTKLFLAASAVLTLLAMVYSGTRTAYIVVPIFYFVWVVLSRDVKLYYSVIFA
;
A
#
# COMPACT_ATOMS: atom_id res chain seq x y z
N MET A 1 -21.67 -7.95 59.68
CA MET A 1 -21.91 -8.32 58.26
C MET A 1 -21.72 -7.08 57.41
N SER A 2 -20.47 -6.78 57.03
CA SER A 2 -20.08 -5.55 56.34
C SER A 2 -20.05 -5.75 54.83
N SER A 3 -20.94 -5.07 54.12
CA SER A 3 -20.90 -4.91 52.67
C SER A 3 -19.64 -4.15 52.25
N MET A 4 -18.61 -4.87 51.81
CA MET A 4 -17.45 -4.27 51.15
C MET A 4 -17.88 -3.65 49.82
N GLN A 5 -18.03 -2.33 49.81
CA GLN A 5 -18.15 -1.53 48.59
C GLN A 5 -16.85 -1.66 47.81
N VAL A 6 -16.86 -2.44 46.73
CA VAL A 6 -15.75 -2.48 45.77
C VAL A 6 -15.61 -1.08 45.15
N PRO A 7 -14.43 -0.44 45.23
CA PRO A 7 -14.24 0.93 44.77
C PRO A 7 -14.60 1.10 43.28
N ILE A 8 -15.25 2.22 42.96
CA ILE A 8 -15.67 2.59 41.58
C ILE A 8 -14.49 2.53 40.60
N VAL A 9 -13.28 2.85 41.07
CA VAL A 9 -12.03 2.77 40.30
C VAL A 9 -11.76 1.35 39.82
N THR A 10 -11.98 0.33 40.65
CA THR A 10 -11.79 -1.08 40.29
C THR A 10 -12.83 -1.55 39.26
N ARG A 11 -14.03 -0.95 39.25
CA ARG A 11 -15.05 -1.22 38.22
C ARG A 11 -14.71 -0.58 36.88
N LEU A 12 -14.18 0.64 36.88
CA LEU A 12 -13.72 1.33 35.68
C LEU A 12 -12.53 0.61 35.03
N VAL A 13 -11.57 0.18 35.84
CA VAL A 13 -10.40 -0.58 35.34
C VAL A 13 -10.82 -1.89 34.67
N ARG A 14 -11.77 -2.64 35.25
CA ARG A 14 -12.30 -3.88 34.64
C ARG A 14 -13.16 -3.64 33.39
N PHE A 15 -13.77 -2.47 33.25
CA PHE A 15 -14.51 -2.08 32.03
C PHE A 15 -13.56 -1.83 30.85
N PHE A 16 -12.43 -1.15 31.08
CA PHE A 16 -11.40 -0.96 30.07
C PHE A 16 -10.62 -2.25 29.73
N GLN A 17 -10.59 -3.23 30.64
CA GLN A 17 -9.92 -4.52 30.44
C GLN A 17 -10.76 -5.55 29.65
N GLY A 18 -11.99 -5.21 29.23
CA GLY A 18 -12.79 -6.06 28.32
C GLY A 18 -13.35 -7.34 28.95
N GLU A 19 -13.28 -7.51 30.27
CA GLU A 19 -13.73 -8.72 30.99
C GLU A 19 -15.25 -8.83 31.15
N ARG A 20 -16.02 -7.83 30.70
CA ARG A 20 -17.49 -7.87 30.70
C ARG A 20 -18.05 -7.63 29.30
N THR A 21 -18.97 -8.50 28.90
CA THR A 21 -19.86 -8.26 27.77
C THR A 21 -20.70 -7.02 28.08
N VAL A 22 -20.46 -5.95 27.33
CA VAL A 22 -21.23 -4.71 27.46
C VAL A 22 -22.67 -5.03 27.05
N PRO A 23 -23.70 -4.64 27.83
CA PRO A 23 -25.09 -4.76 27.41
C PRO A 23 -25.26 -4.19 26.00
N SER A 24 -25.91 -4.95 25.12
CA SER A 24 -25.97 -4.66 23.67
C SER A 24 -26.48 -3.26 23.34
N TRP A 25 -27.28 -2.63 24.21
CA TRP A 25 -27.84 -1.29 24.05
C TRP A 25 -26.87 -0.14 24.33
N ILE A 26 -25.83 -0.33 25.16
CA ILE A 26 -24.90 0.75 25.53
C ILE A 26 -24.10 1.25 24.32
N PRO A 27 -23.53 0.39 23.45
CA PRO A 27 -22.90 0.81 22.21
C PRO A 27 -23.86 1.64 21.33
N TRP A 28 -25.10 1.19 21.16
CA TRP A 28 -26.10 1.90 20.35
C TRP A 28 -26.41 3.29 20.89
N VAL A 29 -26.60 3.42 22.21
CA VAL A 29 -26.84 4.72 22.85
C VAL A 29 -25.63 5.64 22.69
N SER A 30 -24.41 5.13 22.85
CA SER A 30 -23.20 5.93 22.60
C SER A 30 -23.07 6.38 21.14
N TRP A 31 -23.41 5.53 20.17
CA TRP A 31 -23.41 5.91 18.75
C TRP A 31 -24.44 7.00 18.43
N VAL A 32 -25.64 6.91 19.01
CA VAL A 32 -26.68 7.93 18.85
C VAL A 32 -26.25 9.27 19.45
N LEU A 33 -25.62 9.26 20.64
CA LEU A 33 -25.11 10.48 21.27
C LEU A 33 -23.97 11.12 20.47
N ILE A 34 -23.07 10.30 19.91
CA ILE A 34 -22.01 10.78 19.00
C ILE A 34 -22.62 11.38 17.74
N ALA A 35 -23.65 10.74 17.15
CA ALA A 35 -24.34 11.25 15.97
C ALA A 35 -25.03 12.60 16.24
N LEU A 36 -25.69 12.77 17.39
CA LEU A 36 -26.31 14.04 17.78
C LEU A 36 -25.27 15.13 18.06
N LEU A 37 -24.13 14.78 18.64
CA LEU A 37 -23.01 15.70 18.84
C LEU A 37 -22.48 16.19 17.47
N ILE A 38 -22.23 15.27 16.54
CA ILE A 38 -21.77 15.60 15.18
C ILE A 38 -22.81 16.49 14.48
N ALA A 39 -24.10 16.14 14.54
CA ALA A 39 -25.17 16.93 13.92
C ALA A 39 -25.24 18.38 14.47
N ARG A 40 -25.03 18.57 15.78
CA ARG A 40 -24.98 19.90 16.40
C ARG A 40 -23.71 20.67 16.01
N LEU A 41 -22.58 19.99 15.84
CA LEU A 41 -21.34 20.61 15.37
C LEU A 41 -21.45 21.04 13.89
N VAL A 42 -22.16 20.27 13.06
CA VAL A 42 -22.47 20.64 11.66
C VAL A 42 -23.27 21.94 11.61
N SER A 43 -24.27 22.10 12.48
CA SER A 43 -25.16 23.27 12.45
C SER A 43 -24.50 24.57 12.92
N GLN A 44 -23.40 24.51 13.69
CA GLN A 44 -22.75 25.69 14.26
C GLN A 44 -21.43 26.07 13.58
N ALA A 45 -20.65 25.09 13.10
CA ALA A 45 -19.29 25.31 12.59
C ALA A 45 -19.13 25.01 11.09
N GLY A 46 -20.22 24.71 10.38
CA GLY A 46 -20.19 24.28 8.98
C GLY A 46 -19.60 22.88 8.80
N LEU A 47 -19.28 22.51 7.56
CA LEU A 47 -18.84 21.14 7.21
C LEU A 47 -17.42 20.78 7.67
N ILE A 48 -16.59 21.76 8.03
CA ILE A 48 -15.16 21.53 8.32
C ILE A 48 -14.98 20.75 9.64
N LEU A 49 -15.64 21.18 10.72
CA LEU A 49 -15.48 20.57 12.04
C LEU A 49 -15.98 19.10 12.08
N PRO A 50 -17.17 18.77 11.53
CA PRO A 50 -17.65 17.38 11.45
C PRO A 50 -16.73 16.47 10.65
N VAL A 51 -16.22 16.94 9.50
CA VAL A 51 -15.27 16.18 8.67
C VAL A 51 -13.97 15.94 9.43
N ALA A 52 -13.46 16.95 10.16
CA ALA A 52 -12.27 16.81 10.99
C ALA A 52 -12.48 15.79 12.13
N VAL A 53 -13.65 15.78 12.77
CA VAL A 53 -13.98 14.79 13.82
C VAL A 53 -14.04 13.38 13.23
N VAL A 54 -14.70 13.19 12.08
CA VAL A 54 -14.74 11.89 11.41
C VAL A 54 -13.34 11.43 11.00
N ALA A 55 -12.54 12.33 10.42
CA ALA A 55 -11.17 12.05 10.05
C ALA A 55 -10.34 11.63 11.26
N LEU A 56 -10.50 12.28 12.41
CA LEU A 56 -9.81 11.91 13.65
C LEU A 56 -10.26 10.55 14.18
N VAL A 57 -11.56 10.27 14.17
CA VAL A 57 -12.14 8.99 14.61
C VAL A 57 -11.63 7.82 13.76
N VAL A 58 -11.32 8.04 12.49
CA VAL A 58 -10.72 7.01 11.61
C VAL A 58 -9.20 6.98 11.75
N ALA A 59 -8.54 8.13 11.77
CA ALA A 59 -7.09 8.24 11.78
C ALA A 59 -6.47 7.70 13.07
N VAL A 60 -7.07 7.97 14.23
CA VAL A 60 -6.52 7.53 15.53
C VAL A 60 -6.46 6.01 15.62
N PRO A 61 -7.54 5.24 15.37
CA PRO A 61 -7.46 3.77 15.35
C PRO A 61 -6.44 3.25 14.32
N VAL A 62 -6.38 3.83 13.13
CA VAL A 62 -5.41 3.42 12.10
C VAL A 62 -3.98 3.63 12.60
N VAL A 63 -3.64 4.84 13.07
CA VAL A 63 -2.30 5.17 13.56
C VAL A 63 -1.92 4.31 14.75
N THR A 64 -2.81 4.10 15.71
CA THR A 64 -2.53 3.19 16.84
C THR A 64 -2.30 1.76 16.35
N THR A 65 -3.10 1.27 15.40
CA THR A 65 -2.98 -0.11 14.91
C THR A 65 -1.66 -0.33 14.17
N ILE A 66 -1.23 0.59 13.30
CA ILE A 66 0.04 0.44 12.57
C ILE A 66 1.25 0.51 13.50
N LEU A 67 1.16 1.24 14.62
CA LEU A 67 2.20 1.28 15.63
C LEU A 67 2.35 -0.08 16.34
N TRP A 68 1.26 -0.78 16.60
CA TRP A 68 1.26 -2.06 17.33
C TRP A 68 1.39 -3.29 16.44
N ILE A 69 0.88 -3.26 15.20
CA ILE A 69 0.76 -4.41 14.30
C ILE A 69 1.34 -4.05 12.91
N PRO A 70 2.64 -4.34 12.65
CA PRO A 70 3.29 -4.00 11.39
C PRO A 70 2.66 -4.63 10.16
N GLU A 71 2.12 -5.84 10.30
CA GLU A 71 1.42 -6.56 9.22
C GLU A 71 0.25 -5.72 8.70
N VAL A 72 -0.55 -5.11 9.58
CA VAL A 72 -1.66 -4.23 9.18
C VAL A 72 -1.13 -2.98 8.47
N GLY A 73 -0.05 -2.38 8.98
CA GLY A 73 0.61 -1.26 8.32
C GLY A 73 1.01 -1.57 6.88
N LEU A 74 1.61 -2.74 6.64
CA LEU A 74 2.00 -3.19 5.31
C LEU A 74 0.78 -3.39 4.38
N TYR A 75 -0.32 -3.96 4.87
CA TYR A 75 -1.55 -4.11 4.08
C TYR A 75 -2.20 -2.77 3.75
N LEU A 76 -2.19 -1.81 4.68
CA LEU A 76 -2.71 -0.45 4.42
C LEU A 76 -1.85 0.31 3.42
N VAL A 77 -0.53 0.20 3.51
CA VAL A 77 0.39 0.75 2.50
C VAL A 77 0.11 0.15 1.14
N LEU A 78 -0.04 -1.18 1.05
CA LEU A 78 -0.37 -1.86 -0.19
C LEU A 78 -1.70 -1.37 -0.78
N LEU A 79 -2.75 -1.30 0.03
CA LEU A 79 -4.06 -0.82 -0.41
C LEU A 79 -3.96 0.63 -0.89
N LEU A 80 -3.34 1.51 -0.09
CA LEU A 80 -3.19 2.90 -0.46
C LEU A 80 -2.35 3.05 -1.74
N ALA A 81 -1.25 2.32 -1.91
CA ALA A 81 -0.42 2.38 -3.11
C ALA A 81 -1.19 2.04 -4.40
N PHE A 82 -2.13 1.09 -4.33
CA PHE A 82 -2.97 0.72 -5.48
C PHE A 82 -4.09 1.73 -5.77
N PHE A 83 -4.53 2.50 -4.77
CA PHE A 83 -5.70 3.37 -4.88
C PHE A 83 -5.40 4.86 -4.74
N ILE A 84 -4.16 5.27 -4.43
CA ILE A 84 -3.79 6.65 -4.12
C ILE A 84 -4.14 7.64 -5.24
N SER A 85 -4.15 7.17 -6.49
CA SER A 85 -4.52 8.00 -7.64
C SER A 85 -5.99 8.41 -7.62
N VAL A 86 -6.89 7.61 -7.03
CA VAL A 86 -8.33 7.90 -6.98
C VAL A 86 -8.61 9.17 -6.16
N PRO A 87 -8.23 9.26 -4.87
CA PRO A 87 -8.46 10.48 -4.11
C PRO A 87 -7.64 11.66 -4.65
N ASN A 88 -6.43 11.45 -5.18
CA ASN A 88 -5.66 12.52 -5.83
C ASN A 88 -6.41 13.17 -7.01
N ARG A 89 -7.23 12.41 -7.73
CA ARG A 89 -8.04 12.92 -8.84
C ARG A 89 -9.36 13.56 -8.41
N LEU A 90 -9.86 13.18 -7.24
CA LEU A 90 -11.13 13.70 -6.71
C LEU A 90 -10.94 14.93 -5.81
N LEU A 91 -9.78 15.03 -5.14
CA LEU A 91 -9.45 16.09 -4.19
C LEU A 91 -8.19 16.81 -4.65
N GLU A 92 -8.38 17.84 -5.47
CA GLU A 92 -7.29 18.69 -5.94
C GLU A 92 -6.64 19.46 -4.78
N GLY A 93 -5.30 19.57 -4.79
CA GLY A 93 -4.54 20.32 -3.79
C GLY A 93 -4.20 19.56 -2.50
N VAL A 94 -4.70 18.34 -2.29
CA VAL A 94 -4.29 17.48 -1.17
C VAL A 94 -3.17 16.54 -1.63
N PRO A 95 -1.93 16.67 -1.12
CA PRO A 95 -0.83 15.79 -1.48
C PRO A 95 -1.04 14.42 -0.83
N MET A 96 -1.81 13.52 -1.47
CA MET A 96 -2.11 12.20 -0.90
C MET A 96 -0.84 11.35 -0.75
N GLY A 97 0.27 11.70 -1.41
CA GLY A 97 1.58 11.11 -1.15
C GLY A 97 1.94 11.11 0.34
N ILE A 98 1.57 12.16 1.08
CA ILE A 98 1.86 12.27 2.53
C ILE A 98 1.18 11.16 3.33
N SER A 99 0.02 10.68 2.86
CA SER A 99 -0.67 9.59 3.53
C SER A 99 0.09 8.26 3.45
N LEU A 100 0.84 8.00 2.37
CA LEU A 100 1.72 6.82 2.30
C LEU A 100 2.85 6.93 3.30
N ASP A 101 3.48 8.10 3.45
CA ASP A 101 4.57 8.25 4.42
C ASP A 101 4.11 8.09 5.84
N VAL A 102 2.96 8.67 6.20
CA VAL A 102 2.43 8.53 7.55
C VAL A 102 2.25 7.05 7.88
N LEU A 103 1.82 6.23 6.91
CA LEU A 103 1.73 4.79 7.11
C LEU A 103 3.10 4.11 7.22
N ILE A 104 4.04 4.40 6.30
CA ILE A 104 5.35 3.73 6.28
C ILE A 104 6.18 4.14 7.50
N VAL A 105 6.35 5.45 7.73
CA VAL A 105 7.07 6.01 8.87
C VAL A 105 6.38 5.65 10.17
N GLY A 106 5.05 5.75 10.25
CA GLY A 106 4.30 5.35 11.44
C GLY A 106 4.51 3.88 11.80
N THR A 107 4.45 2.98 10.82
CA THR A 107 4.71 1.55 11.03
C THR A 107 6.16 1.32 11.47
N MET A 108 7.12 2.00 10.84
CA MET A 108 8.54 1.90 11.18
C MET A 108 8.83 2.40 12.61
N LEU A 109 8.24 3.54 13.01
CA LEU A 109 8.34 4.07 14.37
C LEU A 109 7.79 3.09 15.41
N GLY A 110 6.67 2.42 15.10
CA GLY A 110 6.13 1.36 15.96
C GLY A 110 7.10 0.18 16.13
N ILE A 111 7.77 -0.22 15.05
CA ILE A 111 8.82 -1.26 15.09
C ILE A 111 10.01 -0.80 15.94
N LEU A 112 10.53 0.41 15.71
CA LEU A 112 11.66 0.97 16.44
C LEU A 112 11.36 1.09 17.94
N TYR A 113 10.16 1.58 18.28
CA TYR A 113 9.70 1.69 19.66
C TYR A 113 9.70 0.33 20.38
N ARG A 114 9.11 -0.71 19.76
CA ARG A 114 9.12 -2.07 20.34
C ARG A 114 10.52 -2.65 20.45
N SER A 115 11.36 -2.41 19.45
CA SER A 115 12.75 -2.90 19.43
C SER A 115 13.57 -2.26 20.56
N ALA A 116 13.37 -0.97 20.80
CA ALA A 116 13.98 -0.24 21.92
C ALA A 116 13.44 -0.71 23.27
N TRP A 117 12.13 -0.86 23.41
CA TRP A 117 11.48 -1.30 24.65
C TRP A 117 11.92 -2.70 25.08
N HIS A 118 11.96 -3.65 24.14
CA HIS A 118 12.39 -5.02 24.42
C HIS A 118 13.91 -5.23 24.30
N ARG A 119 14.67 -4.19 23.94
CA ARG A 119 16.11 -4.23 23.65
C ARG A 119 16.51 -5.32 22.65
N LYS A 120 15.64 -5.59 21.67
CA LYS A 120 15.85 -6.61 20.63
C LYS A 120 16.00 -5.93 19.28
N TRP A 121 17.23 -5.86 18.79
CA TRP A 121 17.58 -5.26 17.49
C TRP A 121 17.91 -6.29 16.41
N THR A 122 17.72 -7.58 16.71
CA THR A 122 18.15 -8.68 15.85
C THR A 122 17.57 -8.63 14.44
N ALA A 123 16.35 -8.12 14.30
CA ALA A 123 15.69 -7.98 13.01
C ALA A 123 16.34 -6.95 12.06
N PHE A 124 17.19 -6.07 12.58
CA PHE A 124 17.95 -5.09 11.81
C PHE A 124 19.36 -5.58 11.48
N TYR A 125 19.75 -6.80 11.83
CA TYR A 125 21.04 -7.36 11.40
C TYR A 125 20.86 -8.21 10.15
N THR A 126 20.56 -7.56 9.01
CA THR A 126 20.46 -8.23 7.71
C THR A 126 21.61 -7.82 6.79
N PRO A 127 22.00 -8.63 5.79
CA PRO A 127 23.05 -8.27 4.83
C PRO A 127 22.77 -6.94 4.09
N LEU A 128 21.49 -6.58 3.95
CA LEU A 128 21.04 -5.35 3.31
C LEU A 128 21.03 -4.13 4.24
N THR A 129 21.16 -4.33 5.55
CA THR A 129 21.02 -3.24 6.52
C THR A 129 22.10 -2.19 6.30
N LEU A 130 23.36 -2.60 6.13
CA LEU A 130 24.45 -1.66 5.89
C LEU A 130 24.21 -0.84 4.62
N ALA A 131 23.77 -1.48 3.54
CA ALA A 131 23.46 -0.80 2.28
C ALA A 131 22.33 0.23 2.44
N ILE A 132 21.25 -0.13 3.13
CA ILE A 132 20.12 0.78 3.38
C ILE A 132 20.52 1.94 4.28
N VAL A 133 21.31 1.69 5.32
CA VAL A 133 21.79 2.74 6.23
C VAL A 133 22.76 3.68 5.52
N LEU A 134 23.66 3.17 4.69
CA LEU A 134 24.56 4.01 3.88
C LEU A 134 23.78 4.85 2.87
N TRP A 135 22.78 4.26 2.19
CA TRP A 135 21.90 4.99 1.29
C TRP A 135 21.14 6.11 2.00
N ALA A 136 20.53 5.80 3.15
CA ALA A 136 19.83 6.78 3.96
C ALA A 136 20.76 7.88 4.48
N GLY A 137 21.95 7.50 4.96
CA GLY A 137 22.99 8.43 5.41
C GLY A 137 23.45 9.38 4.30
N MET A 138 23.70 8.86 3.10
CA MET A 138 24.07 9.67 1.93
C MET A 138 22.98 10.70 1.61
N ASN A 139 21.71 10.30 1.57
CA ASN A 139 20.60 11.21 1.33
C ASN A 139 20.48 12.30 2.42
N VAL A 140 20.74 11.96 3.68
CA VAL A 140 20.77 12.94 4.78
C VAL A 140 21.95 13.92 4.64
N LEU A 141 23.12 13.45 4.20
CA LEU A 141 24.27 14.32 3.93
C LEU A 141 24.01 15.26 2.75
N GLU A 142 23.37 14.77 1.69
CA GLU A 142 22.94 15.60 0.54
C GLU A 142 21.95 16.69 0.95
N PHE A 143 21.04 16.39 1.91
CA PHE A 143 20.16 17.41 2.47
C PHE A 143 20.93 18.54 3.17
N ALA A 144 22.01 18.20 3.87
CA ALA A 144 22.86 19.15 4.57
C ALA A 144 23.86 19.88 3.65
N ASN A 145 23.92 19.53 2.37
CA ASN A 145 24.88 20.09 1.42
C ASN A 145 24.67 21.62 1.26
N PRO A 146 25.68 22.45 1.56
CA PRO A 146 25.61 23.90 1.37
C PRO A 146 25.44 24.34 -0.08
N SER A 147 25.89 23.53 -1.06
CA SER A 147 25.79 23.84 -2.49
C SER A 147 24.48 23.37 -3.14
N ALA A 148 23.53 22.84 -2.35
CA ALA A 148 22.24 22.39 -2.87
C ALA A 148 21.43 23.55 -3.47
N ALA A 149 20.99 23.41 -4.72
CA ALA A 149 20.23 24.43 -5.44
C ALA A 149 18.92 24.83 -4.73
N SER A 150 18.22 23.85 -4.15
CA SER A 150 17.05 24.09 -3.28
C SER A 150 16.87 22.95 -2.29
N ARG A 151 16.99 23.26 -0.99
CA ARG A 151 16.78 22.28 0.09
C ARG A 151 15.33 21.77 0.15
N ALA A 152 14.36 22.62 -0.20
CA ALA A 152 12.95 22.23 -0.25
C ALA A 152 12.68 21.21 -1.37
N ALA A 153 13.24 21.43 -2.56
CA ALA A 153 13.14 20.46 -3.64
C ALA A 153 13.83 19.14 -3.29
N TRP A 154 15.00 19.22 -2.65
CA TRP A 154 15.71 18.03 -2.16
C TRP A 154 14.93 17.25 -1.12
N PHE A 155 14.21 17.90 -0.20
CA PHE A 155 13.35 17.22 0.76
C PHE A 155 12.30 16.34 0.06
N TYR A 156 11.66 16.83 -1.01
CA TYR A 156 10.69 16.06 -1.78
C TYR A 156 11.29 14.85 -2.52
N VAL A 157 12.58 14.88 -2.84
CA VAL A 157 13.31 13.78 -3.50
C VAL A 157 13.81 12.76 -2.47
N ILE A 158 14.45 13.23 -1.40
CA ILE A 158 15.04 12.39 -0.35
C ILE A 158 13.97 11.61 0.42
N ARG A 159 12.82 12.25 0.68
CA ARG A 159 11.70 11.65 1.39
C ARG A 159 11.34 10.26 0.85
N PRO A 160 10.85 10.08 -0.39
CA PRO A 160 10.55 8.74 -0.92
C PRO A 160 11.81 7.87 -1.07
N ALA A 161 12.98 8.46 -1.35
CA ALA A 161 14.22 7.71 -1.54
C ALA A 161 14.67 6.96 -0.27
N VAL A 162 14.48 7.56 0.90
CA VAL A 162 14.80 6.92 2.20
C VAL A 162 13.62 6.10 2.71
N GLU A 163 12.41 6.65 2.62
CA GLU A 163 11.20 6.05 3.17
C GLU A 163 10.86 4.72 2.49
N TYR A 164 10.97 4.62 1.16
CA TYR A 164 10.69 3.35 0.47
C TYR A 164 11.71 2.27 0.82
N MET A 165 12.95 2.65 1.19
CA MET A 165 13.93 1.69 1.69
C MET A 165 13.58 1.20 3.11
N MET A 166 12.91 2.02 3.93
CA MET A 166 12.40 1.56 5.24
C MET A 166 11.35 0.46 5.09
N MET A 167 10.61 0.45 3.97
CA MET A 167 9.61 -0.58 3.68
C MET A 167 10.22 -1.99 3.67
N PHE A 168 11.51 -2.13 3.33
CA PHE A 168 12.23 -3.40 3.45
C PHE A 168 12.19 -3.95 4.88
N PHE A 169 12.54 -3.13 5.88
CA PHE A 169 12.51 -3.55 7.29
C PHE A 169 11.08 -3.81 7.77
N VAL A 170 10.14 -2.96 7.36
CA VAL A 170 8.71 -3.16 7.67
C VAL A 170 8.24 -4.50 7.15
N ALA A 171 8.48 -4.82 5.88
CA ALA A 171 8.08 -6.08 5.27
C ALA A 171 8.82 -7.28 5.87
N TYR A 172 10.13 -7.17 6.09
CA TYR A 172 10.94 -8.26 6.67
C TYR A 172 10.48 -8.64 8.08
N ILE A 173 10.11 -7.65 8.90
CA ILE A 173 9.63 -7.87 10.28
C ILE A 173 8.16 -8.29 10.30
N ALA A 174 7.34 -7.70 9.43
CA ALA A 174 5.91 -8.01 9.35
C ALA A 174 5.64 -9.42 8.81
N LEU A 175 6.41 -9.85 7.80
CA LEU A 175 6.24 -11.12 7.08
C LEU A 175 7.19 -12.20 7.61
N ASP A 176 7.22 -12.37 8.93
CA ASP A 176 8.10 -13.30 9.66
C ASP A 176 7.87 -14.79 9.37
N THR A 177 6.71 -15.15 8.81
CA THR A 177 6.29 -16.54 8.58
C THR A 177 5.88 -16.75 7.12
N PRO A 178 6.10 -17.95 6.56
CA PRO A 178 5.68 -18.28 5.20
C PRO A 178 4.18 -18.03 4.98
N ALA A 179 3.34 -18.32 5.98
CA ALA A 179 1.90 -18.07 5.91
C ALA A 179 1.56 -16.59 5.77
N LYS A 180 2.22 -15.68 6.50
CA LYS A 180 2.06 -14.23 6.33
C LYS A 180 2.53 -13.78 4.95
N LEU A 181 3.71 -14.23 4.53
CA LEU A 181 4.26 -13.89 3.22
C LEU A 181 3.32 -14.29 2.08
N PHE A 182 2.81 -15.53 2.08
CA PHE A 182 1.88 -15.97 1.04
C PHE A 182 0.55 -15.22 1.10
N ARG A 183 -0.01 -14.96 2.28
CA ARG A 183 -1.23 -14.12 2.40
C ARG A 183 -1.00 -12.72 1.83
N PHE A 184 0.16 -12.11 2.05
CA PHE A 184 0.51 -10.82 1.49
C PHE A 184 0.66 -10.88 -0.04
N ILE A 185 1.35 -11.90 -0.57
CA ILE A 185 1.49 -12.14 -2.01
C ILE A 185 0.11 -12.29 -2.67
N PHE A 186 -0.80 -13.10 -2.11
CA PHE A 186 -2.13 -13.26 -2.68
C PHE A 186 -2.98 -11.98 -2.61
N ALA A 187 -2.81 -11.16 -1.58
CA ALA A 187 -3.44 -9.84 -1.53
C ALA A 187 -2.90 -8.89 -2.61
N LEU A 188 -1.57 -8.86 -2.81
CA LEU A 188 -0.93 -8.11 -3.89
C LEU A 188 -1.44 -8.56 -5.27
N LEU A 189 -1.52 -9.87 -5.51
CA LEU A 189 -2.06 -10.44 -6.75
C LEU A 189 -3.53 -10.07 -6.93
N GLY A 190 -4.35 -10.20 -5.88
CA GLY A 190 -5.77 -9.84 -5.92
C GLY A 190 -6.00 -8.38 -6.28
N LEU A 191 -5.27 -7.46 -5.64
CA LEU A 191 -5.32 -6.02 -5.94
C LEU A 191 -4.80 -5.71 -7.35
N SER A 192 -3.78 -6.43 -7.81
CA SER A 192 -3.25 -6.29 -9.16
C SER A 192 -4.25 -6.74 -10.22
N VAL A 193 -4.96 -7.86 -9.99
CA VAL A 193 -6.03 -8.33 -10.86
C VAL A 193 -7.18 -7.32 -10.89
N PHE A 194 -7.57 -6.78 -9.73
CA PHE A 194 -8.57 -5.72 -9.67
C PHE A 194 -8.16 -4.50 -10.51
N SER A 195 -6.92 -4.03 -10.36
CA SER A 195 -6.39 -2.91 -11.14
C SER A 195 -6.28 -3.24 -12.64
N ALA A 196 -5.94 -4.48 -12.99
CA ALA A 196 -5.90 -4.98 -14.36
C ALA A 196 -7.29 -4.94 -15.02
N LEU A 197 -8.33 -5.44 -14.34
CA LEU A 197 -9.70 -5.40 -14.82
C LEU A 197 -10.19 -3.96 -15.02
N TRP A 198 -9.87 -3.07 -14.09
CA TRP A 198 -10.14 -1.64 -14.23
C TRP A 198 -9.45 -1.06 -15.48
N GLY A 199 -8.16 -1.36 -15.67
CA GLY A 199 -7.40 -0.91 -16.83
C GLY A 199 -7.93 -1.46 -18.16
N ILE A 200 -8.34 -2.73 -18.20
CA ILE A 200 -8.98 -3.34 -19.37
C ILE A 200 -10.29 -2.60 -19.69
N LYS A 201 -11.12 -2.32 -18.68
CA LYS A 201 -12.35 -1.52 -18.86
C LYS A 201 -12.04 -0.13 -19.43
N GLN A 202 -10.99 0.53 -18.95
CA GLN A 202 -10.58 1.84 -19.48
C GLN A 202 -10.20 1.77 -20.96
N ALA A 203 -9.49 0.71 -21.37
CA ALA A 203 -9.05 0.55 -22.75
C ALA A 203 -10.19 0.17 -23.71
N THR A 204 -11.19 -0.61 -23.26
CA THR A 204 -12.28 -1.10 -24.12
C THR A 204 -13.52 -0.23 -24.10
N SER A 205 -13.95 0.24 -22.92
CA SER A 205 -15.18 1.02 -22.72
C SER A 205 -14.92 2.49 -22.41
N GLY A 206 -13.66 2.90 -22.36
CA GLY A 206 -13.27 4.25 -22.00
C GLY A 206 -13.22 4.50 -20.49
N TYR A 207 -12.77 5.69 -20.14
CA TYR A 207 -12.62 6.17 -18.77
C TYR A 207 -13.95 6.31 -18.04
N PHE A 208 -13.92 6.34 -16.70
CA PHE A 208 -15.07 6.84 -15.96
C PHE A 208 -15.18 8.36 -16.12
N ASP A 209 -16.39 8.92 -16.02
CA ASP A 209 -16.63 10.35 -16.25
C ASP A 209 -15.75 11.24 -15.35
N TRP A 210 -15.57 10.85 -14.09
CA TRP A 210 -14.69 11.56 -13.15
C TRP A 210 -13.21 11.44 -13.49
N GLU A 211 -12.75 10.30 -14.04
CA GLU A 211 -11.38 10.15 -14.53
C GLU A 211 -11.14 10.99 -15.77
N PHE A 212 -12.12 11.00 -16.68
CA PHE A 212 -12.08 11.76 -17.91
C PHE A 212 -12.03 13.27 -17.61
N ASN A 213 -12.89 13.77 -16.72
CA ASN A 213 -12.88 15.16 -16.28
C ASN A 213 -11.52 15.57 -15.70
N TYR A 214 -10.89 14.72 -14.90
CA TYR A 214 -9.55 14.97 -14.40
C TYR A 214 -8.50 15.04 -15.53
N VAL A 215 -8.54 14.10 -16.48
CA VAL A 215 -7.60 14.07 -17.61
C VAL A 215 -7.73 15.31 -18.49
N PHE A 216 -8.95 15.80 -18.72
CA PHE A 216 -9.19 16.99 -19.55
C PHE A 216 -8.87 18.29 -18.84
N SER A 217 -9.21 18.43 -17.55
CA SER A 217 -8.90 19.62 -16.76
C SER A 217 -7.39 19.86 -16.60
N HIS A 218 -6.59 18.80 -16.61
CA HIS A 218 -5.13 18.86 -16.43
C HIS A 218 -4.33 18.69 -17.72
N ASP A 219 -4.99 18.72 -18.89
CA ASP A 219 -4.38 18.52 -20.22
C ASP A 219 -3.52 17.24 -20.33
N LEU A 220 -3.96 16.16 -19.67
CA LEU A 220 -3.25 14.87 -19.62
C LEU A 220 -3.65 13.93 -20.77
N VAL A 221 -4.47 14.41 -21.72
CA VAL A 221 -5.00 13.59 -22.83
C VAL A 221 -3.86 13.00 -23.65
N HIS A 222 -2.78 13.75 -23.89
CA HIS A 222 -1.62 13.28 -24.66
C HIS A 222 -0.88 12.08 -24.02
N LEU A 223 -0.98 11.89 -22.71
CA LEU A 223 -0.37 10.75 -22.00
C LEU A 223 -1.23 9.48 -22.15
N VAL A 224 -2.55 9.67 -22.18
CA VAL A 224 -3.54 8.63 -22.00
C VAL A 224 -4.18 8.19 -23.32
N PHE A 225 -4.25 9.08 -24.30
CA PHE A 225 -4.71 8.81 -25.66
C PHE A 225 -3.52 8.82 -26.62
N ASN A 226 -3.26 7.68 -27.26
CA ASN A 226 -2.13 7.52 -28.17
C ASN A 226 -2.53 6.69 -29.38
N TYR A 227 -2.18 7.15 -30.59
CA TYR A 227 -2.48 6.43 -31.84
C TYR A 227 -3.95 5.98 -31.98
N GLY A 228 -4.91 6.85 -31.63
CA GLY A 228 -6.33 6.56 -31.78
C GLY A 228 -6.92 5.60 -30.74
N ARG A 229 -6.19 5.28 -29.67
CA ARG A 229 -6.64 4.38 -28.59
C ARG A 229 -6.39 4.95 -27.20
N TRP A 230 -7.28 4.59 -26.28
CA TRP A 230 -7.13 4.83 -24.85
C TRP A 230 -6.17 3.81 -24.25
N ARG A 231 -5.17 4.29 -23.49
CA ARG A 231 -4.18 3.45 -22.80
C ARG A 231 -4.68 3.11 -21.40
N ALA A 232 -4.53 1.87 -20.95
CA ALA A 232 -4.89 1.52 -19.57
C ALA A 232 -3.97 2.19 -18.54
N ILE A 233 -4.57 2.81 -17.50
CA ILE A 233 -3.83 3.36 -16.33
C ILE A 233 -4.22 2.66 -15.03
N GLY A 234 -5.32 1.89 -15.05
CA GLY A 234 -5.88 1.20 -13.90
C GLY A 234 -6.14 2.15 -12.73
N SER A 235 -5.99 1.61 -11.52
CA SER A 235 -6.10 2.36 -10.27
C SER A 235 -4.80 3.08 -9.85
N ILE A 236 -3.68 2.84 -10.56
CA ILE A 236 -2.32 3.26 -10.16
C ILE A 236 -2.00 4.70 -10.58
N GLY A 237 -2.69 5.22 -11.60
CA GLY A 237 -2.60 6.64 -11.94
C GLY A 237 -1.93 6.94 -13.28
N SER A 238 -0.88 6.19 -13.63
CA SER A 238 -0.06 6.43 -14.82
C SER A 238 0.07 5.19 -15.71
N PRO A 239 0.05 5.34 -17.06
CA PRO A 239 0.19 4.19 -17.95
C PRO A 239 1.51 3.44 -17.75
N SER A 240 2.61 4.19 -17.60
CA SER A 240 3.98 3.68 -17.45
C SER A 240 4.16 2.78 -16.22
N GLN A 241 3.75 3.26 -15.04
CA GLN A 241 3.86 2.47 -13.81
C GLN A 241 2.92 1.27 -13.85
N PHE A 242 1.69 1.47 -14.32
CA PHE A 242 0.71 0.42 -14.49
C PHE A 242 1.24 -0.72 -15.37
N GLY A 243 1.76 -0.40 -16.56
CA GLY A 243 2.31 -1.40 -17.48
C GLY A 243 3.46 -2.20 -16.88
N ILE A 244 4.42 -1.54 -16.22
CA ILE A 244 5.58 -2.20 -15.58
C ILE A 244 5.12 -3.15 -14.46
N ILE A 245 4.20 -2.69 -13.61
CA ILE A 245 3.66 -3.51 -12.52
C ILE A 245 2.87 -4.70 -13.08
N MET A 246 2.04 -4.49 -14.10
CA MET A 246 1.27 -5.57 -14.73
C MET A 246 2.16 -6.61 -15.42
N ALA A 247 3.25 -6.19 -16.09
CA ALA A 247 4.25 -7.10 -16.63
C ALA A 247 4.88 -7.96 -15.52
N PHE A 248 5.32 -7.31 -14.43
CA PHE A 248 5.94 -7.99 -13.30
C PHE A 248 4.98 -8.99 -12.65
N ILE A 249 3.74 -8.57 -12.37
CA ILE A 249 2.73 -9.42 -11.74
C ILE A 249 2.34 -10.59 -12.63
N SER A 250 2.27 -10.40 -13.95
CA SER A 250 1.98 -11.48 -14.89
C SER A 250 3.05 -12.56 -14.82
N MET A 251 4.32 -12.17 -14.95
CA MET A 251 5.44 -13.10 -14.90
C MET A 251 5.60 -13.74 -13.52
N PHE A 252 5.38 -12.97 -12.45
CA PHE A 252 5.39 -13.49 -11.09
C PHE A 252 4.26 -14.51 -10.86
N SER A 253 3.07 -14.28 -11.42
CA SER A 253 1.95 -15.24 -11.36
C SER A 253 2.28 -16.55 -12.08
N ILE A 254 2.97 -16.48 -13.23
CA ILE A 254 3.45 -17.67 -13.97
C ILE A 254 4.48 -18.44 -13.15
N ALA A 255 5.45 -17.75 -12.54
CA ALA A 255 6.47 -18.40 -11.70
C ALA A 255 5.87 -19.06 -10.45
N LEU A 256 4.85 -18.44 -9.83
CA LEU A 256 4.13 -19.04 -8.71
C LEU A 256 3.26 -20.22 -9.16
N TRP A 257 2.69 -20.17 -10.36
CA TRP A 257 1.85 -21.24 -10.90
C TRP A 257 2.62 -22.55 -11.07
N THR A 258 3.91 -22.48 -11.43
CA THR A 258 4.78 -23.67 -11.52
C THR A 258 5.15 -24.24 -10.15
N ALA A 259 5.30 -23.39 -9.13
CA ALA A 259 5.73 -23.80 -7.80
C ALA A 259 4.58 -24.28 -6.90
N MET A 260 3.39 -23.70 -7.04
CA MET A 260 2.26 -23.95 -6.15
C MET A 260 1.42 -25.16 -6.55
N ARG A 261 0.80 -25.79 -5.55
CA ARG A 261 -0.13 -26.92 -5.71
C ARG A 261 -1.57 -26.48 -5.41
N GLY A 262 -2.54 -27.18 -5.97
CA GLY A 262 -3.97 -26.92 -5.78
C GLY A 262 -4.64 -26.36 -7.03
N PHE A 263 -5.79 -26.94 -7.39
CA PHE A 263 -6.52 -26.57 -8.61
C PHE A 263 -6.97 -25.11 -8.60
N TRP A 264 -7.63 -24.67 -7.53
CA TRP A 264 -8.13 -23.29 -7.40
C TRP A 264 -7.01 -22.25 -7.38
N THR A 265 -5.92 -22.54 -6.68
CA THR A 265 -4.73 -21.68 -6.66
C THR A 265 -4.12 -21.55 -8.05
N LYS A 266 -3.98 -22.67 -8.78
CA LYS A 266 -3.46 -22.66 -10.14
C LYS A 266 -4.38 -21.92 -11.10
N LEU A 267 -5.69 -22.12 -10.98
CA LEU A 267 -6.67 -21.41 -11.81
C LEU A 267 -6.60 -19.90 -11.56
N PHE A 268 -6.54 -19.47 -10.30
CA PHE A 268 -6.38 -18.05 -9.96
C PHE A 268 -5.07 -17.47 -10.50
N LEU A 269 -3.95 -18.17 -10.35
CA LEU A 269 -2.65 -17.71 -10.85
C LEU A 269 -2.61 -17.63 -12.38
N ALA A 270 -3.18 -18.62 -13.08
CA ALA A 270 -3.29 -18.60 -14.53
C ALA A 270 -4.19 -17.45 -15.02
N ALA A 271 -5.34 -17.26 -14.38
CA ALA A 271 -6.24 -16.14 -14.69
C ALA A 271 -5.56 -14.79 -14.41
N SER A 272 -4.88 -14.65 -13.27
CA SER A 272 -4.10 -13.47 -12.90
C SER A 272 -3.03 -13.18 -13.95
N ALA A 273 -2.26 -14.18 -14.37
CA ALA A 273 -1.23 -14.04 -15.40
C ALA A 273 -1.80 -13.51 -16.72
N VAL A 274 -2.89 -14.09 -17.21
CA VAL A 274 -3.53 -13.69 -18.47
C VAL A 274 -4.11 -12.28 -18.38
N LEU A 275 -4.87 -11.98 -17.33
CA LEU A 275 -5.51 -10.68 -17.16
C LEU A 275 -4.49 -9.55 -17.03
N THR A 276 -3.44 -9.76 -16.23
CA THR A 276 -2.39 -8.75 -16.04
C THR A 276 -1.50 -8.62 -17.28
N LEU A 277 -1.24 -9.70 -18.03
CA LEU A 277 -0.55 -9.62 -19.31
C LEU A 277 -1.35 -8.79 -20.33
N LEU A 278 -2.66 -9.04 -20.40
CA LEU A 278 -3.56 -8.31 -21.29
C LEU A 278 -3.64 -6.82 -20.90
N ALA A 279 -3.76 -6.54 -19.60
CA ALA A 279 -3.74 -5.17 -19.08
C ALA A 279 -2.42 -4.46 -19.38
N MET A 280 -1.28 -5.17 -19.33
CA MET A 280 0.02 -4.64 -19.75
C MET A 280 0.04 -4.28 -21.23
N VAL A 281 -0.53 -5.11 -22.11
CA VAL A 281 -0.64 -4.78 -23.55
C VAL A 281 -1.50 -3.54 -23.75
N TYR A 282 -2.62 -3.42 -23.04
CA TYR A 282 -3.49 -2.25 -23.12
C TYR A 282 -2.88 -0.97 -22.54
N SER A 283 -1.89 -1.06 -21.64
CA SER A 283 -1.17 0.12 -21.15
C SER A 283 -0.33 0.78 -22.25
N GLY A 284 0.02 0.05 -23.32
CA GLY A 284 0.81 0.54 -24.45
C GLY A 284 2.22 1.02 -24.10
N THR A 285 2.78 0.59 -22.97
CA THR A 285 4.10 1.02 -22.50
C THR A 285 5.23 0.17 -23.07
N ARG A 286 6.12 0.78 -23.84
CA ARG A 286 7.30 0.07 -24.40
C ARG A 286 8.20 -0.54 -23.33
N THR A 287 8.36 0.16 -22.21
CA THR A 287 9.18 -0.28 -21.07
C THR A 287 8.66 -1.56 -20.41
N ALA A 288 7.35 -1.79 -20.38
CA ALA A 288 6.78 -3.00 -19.78
C ALA A 288 7.11 -4.27 -20.57
N TYR A 289 7.23 -4.19 -21.89
CA TYR A 289 7.62 -5.34 -22.70
C TYR A 289 9.04 -5.81 -22.39
N ILE A 290 9.92 -4.92 -21.93
CA ILE A 290 11.29 -5.26 -21.54
C ILE A 290 11.31 -6.01 -20.17
N VAL A 291 10.34 -5.73 -19.30
CA VAL A 291 10.26 -6.39 -17.98
C VAL A 291 10.00 -7.89 -18.12
N VAL A 292 9.24 -8.31 -19.12
CA VAL A 292 8.90 -9.73 -19.38
C VAL A 292 10.16 -10.60 -19.60
N PRO A 293 11.01 -10.33 -20.60
CA PRO A 293 12.22 -11.13 -20.84
C PRO A 293 13.24 -10.98 -19.70
N ILE A 294 13.38 -9.79 -19.09
CA ILE A 294 14.28 -9.60 -17.95
C ILE A 294 13.84 -10.46 -16.77
N PHE A 295 12.55 -10.44 -16.42
CA PHE A 295 12.02 -11.27 -15.34
C PHE A 295 12.23 -12.74 -15.65
N TYR A 296 11.91 -13.17 -16.88
CA TYR A 296 12.11 -14.56 -17.30
C TYR A 296 13.57 -15.00 -17.15
N PHE A 297 14.52 -14.18 -17.61
CA PHE A 297 15.94 -14.45 -17.47
C PHE A 297 16.36 -14.59 -16.00
N VAL A 298 15.96 -13.65 -15.14
CA VAL A 298 16.24 -13.69 -13.70
C VAL A 298 15.62 -14.94 -13.06
N TRP A 299 14.39 -15.27 -13.42
CA TRP A 299 13.70 -16.45 -12.90
C TRP A 299 14.40 -17.76 -13.27
N VAL A 300 14.87 -17.90 -14.52
CA VAL A 300 15.63 -19.07 -14.97
C VAL A 300 16.95 -19.21 -14.20
N VAL A 301 17.70 -18.11 -14.05
CA VAL A 301 18.98 -18.10 -13.31
C VAL A 301 18.76 -18.46 -11.84
N LEU A 302 17.70 -17.97 -11.22
CA LEU A 302 17.39 -18.24 -9.81
C LEU A 302 16.83 -19.65 -9.58
N SER A 303 16.07 -20.20 -10.53
CA SER A 303 15.46 -21.53 -10.40
C SER A 303 16.51 -22.64 -10.39
N ARG A 304 17.70 -22.40 -10.95
CA ARG A 304 18.80 -23.40 -11.09
C ARG A 304 18.39 -24.69 -11.82
N ASP A 305 17.26 -24.68 -12.50
CA ASP A 305 16.73 -25.83 -13.23
C ASP A 305 17.33 -25.89 -14.64
N VAL A 306 18.13 -26.92 -14.90
CA VAL A 306 18.83 -27.12 -16.19
C VAL A 306 17.86 -27.13 -17.38
N LYS A 307 16.61 -27.61 -17.20
CA LYS A 307 15.58 -27.60 -18.24
C LYS A 307 15.12 -26.19 -18.64
N LEU A 308 15.05 -25.26 -17.67
CA LEU A 308 14.69 -23.87 -17.90
C LEU A 308 15.86 -23.07 -18.50
N TYR A 309 17.11 -23.49 -18.29
CA TYR A 309 18.26 -22.88 -18.96
C TYR A 309 18.24 -23.11 -20.48
N TYR A 310 17.88 -24.31 -20.94
CA TYR A 310 17.81 -24.58 -22.38
C TYR A 310 16.77 -23.70 -23.07
N SER A 311 15.63 -23.40 -22.44
CA SER A 311 14.61 -22.53 -23.05
C SER A 311 15.05 -21.08 -23.24
N VAL A 312 16.08 -20.59 -22.54
CA VAL A 312 16.65 -19.23 -22.77
C VAL A 312 17.63 -19.24 -23.95
N ILE A 313 18.35 -20.33 -24.17
CA ILE A 313 19.35 -20.45 -25.25
C ILE A 313 18.67 -20.58 -26.62
N PHE A 314 17.44 -21.13 -26.65
CA PHE A 314 16.66 -21.37 -27.87
C PHE A 314 15.51 -20.37 -28.09
N ALA A 315 15.36 -19.34 -27.25
CA ALA A 315 14.35 -18.27 -27.38
C ALA A 315 14.94 -17.00 -28.00
#